data_AF-A0ABD7PW07-F1
#
_entry.id   AF-A0ABD7PW07-F1
#
_cell.length_a   1.000
_cell.length_b   1.000
_cell.length_c   1.000
_cell.angle_alpha   90.00
_cell.angle_beta   90.00
_cell.angle_gamma   90.00
#
_symmetry.space_group_name_H-M   'P 1'
#
loop_
_entity.id
_entity.type
_entity.pdbx_description
1 polymer ?
#
loop_
_entity_poly.entity_id
_entity_poly.type
_entity_poly.pdbx_seq_one_letter_code
_entity_poly.pdbx_strand_id
1 'polypeptide(L)'
;MEKAPDAFDEKTLASGTARSEQDAEAARRATFCANVFDVMVQLYGEPGIASWCLEAQNSHAVDVPSLLFFALADSDGHGADDGEMQRLLERAGEWRSLFVLPLRHLRLTLRQGRRNTAEIEFYEKIKAAELEAERLQVRRLADDFLPLEGPGGLAARYLETISMPEPKAGALIGRLRAAAKAVCCGLPHHAH
;
A
#
# COMPACT_ATOMS: atom_id res chain seq x y z
N MET A 1 -19.69 53.51 29.55
CA MET A 1 -19.71 52.13 30.07
C MET A 1 -19.78 51.23 28.85
N GLU A 2 -18.62 51.00 28.25
CA GLU A 2 -18.49 50.36 26.94
C GLU A 2 -18.21 48.87 27.17
N LYS A 3 -19.05 48.02 26.60
CA LYS A 3 -19.05 46.56 26.78
C LYS A 3 -17.97 45.98 25.87
N ALA A 4 -16.98 45.27 26.44
CA ALA A 4 -15.97 44.56 25.68
C ALA A 4 -16.58 43.39 24.89
N PRO A 5 -16.15 43.14 23.64
CA PRO A 5 -16.61 41.99 22.86
C PRO A 5 -15.96 40.69 23.35
N ASP A 6 -16.76 39.62 23.28
CA ASP A 6 -16.51 38.24 23.72
C ASP A 6 -15.27 37.60 23.06
N ALA A 7 -14.33 37.16 23.88
CA ALA A 7 -13.20 36.30 23.48
C ALA A 7 -13.58 34.81 23.36
N PHE A 8 -14.88 34.48 23.41
CA PHE A 8 -15.38 33.09 23.45
C PHE A 8 -15.72 32.49 22.07
N ASP A 9 -15.79 33.30 21.00
CA ASP A 9 -16.29 32.84 19.69
C ASP A 9 -15.20 32.23 18.78
N GLU A 10 -13.95 32.72 18.87
CA GLU A 10 -12.89 32.35 17.92
C GLU A 10 -12.32 30.93 18.19
N LYS A 11 -12.24 30.53 19.46
CA LYS A 11 -11.74 29.19 19.85
C LYS A 11 -12.73 28.07 19.51
N THR A 12 -14.02 28.38 19.50
CA THR A 12 -15.10 27.43 19.17
C THR A 12 -15.15 27.17 17.67
N LEU A 13 -14.95 28.20 16.84
CA LEU A 13 -14.88 28.06 15.39
C LEU A 13 -13.66 27.25 14.95
N ALA A 14 -12.46 27.56 15.47
CA ALA A 14 -11.22 26.84 15.13
C ALA A 14 -11.26 25.36 15.53
N SER A 15 -11.87 25.05 16.68
CA SER A 15 -12.07 23.66 17.13
C SER A 15 -13.11 22.90 16.29
N GLY A 16 -14.08 23.61 15.69
CA GLY A 16 -15.07 23.03 14.78
C GLY A 16 -14.48 22.70 13.41
N THR A 17 -13.66 23.61 12.86
CA THR A 17 -12.97 23.41 11.57
C THR A 17 -11.96 22.26 11.64
N ALA A 18 -11.10 22.22 12.66
CA ALA A 18 -10.11 21.15 12.82
C ALA A 18 -10.75 19.75 12.95
N ARG A 19 -11.87 19.64 13.67
CA ARG A 19 -12.60 18.38 13.82
C ARG A 19 -13.24 17.93 12.50
N SER A 20 -13.77 18.87 11.72
CA SER A 20 -14.32 18.57 10.40
C SER A 20 -13.26 18.14 9.37
N GLU A 21 -12.04 18.68 9.46
CA GLU A 21 -10.90 18.29 8.61
C GLU A 21 -10.43 16.89 8.96
N GLN A 22 -10.32 16.56 10.26
CA GLN A 22 -9.97 15.22 10.73
C GLN A 22 -11.01 14.17 10.32
N ASP A 23 -12.30 14.49 10.43
CA ASP A 23 -13.39 13.60 10.01
C ASP A 23 -13.36 13.35 8.48
N ALA A 24 -13.07 14.38 7.68
CA ALA A 24 -12.92 14.26 6.23
C ALA A 24 -11.69 13.41 5.84
N GLU A 25 -10.56 13.58 6.53
CA GLU A 25 -9.36 12.78 6.33
C GLU A 25 -9.58 11.31 6.73
N ALA A 26 -10.26 11.08 7.85
CA ALA A 26 -10.63 9.73 8.29
C ALA A 26 -11.54 9.05 7.26
N ALA A 27 -12.53 9.76 6.70
CA ALA A 27 -13.42 9.23 5.66
C ALA A 27 -12.67 8.93 4.35
N ARG A 28 -11.75 9.80 3.94
CA ARG A 28 -10.88 9.56 2.78
C ARG A 28 -10.01 8.33 2.98
N ARG A 29 -9.36 8.20 4.15
CA ARG A 29 -8.53 7.04 4.50
C ARG A 29 -9.34 5.74 4.53
N ALA A 30 -10.54 5.77 5.11
CA ALA A 30 -11.44 4.61 5.11
C ALA A 30 -11.82 4.19 3.68
N THR A 31 -12.06 5.15 2.79
CA THR A 31 -12.32 4.90 1.37
C THR A 31 -11.10 4.32 0.67
N PHE A 32 -9.91 4.82 0.96
CA PHE A 32 -8.65 4.26 0.48
C PHE A 32 -8.48 2.81 0.92
N CYS A 33 -8.54 2.54 2.24
CA CYS A 33 -8.36 1.20 2.80
C CYS A 33 -9.37 0.18 2.26
N ALA A 34 -10.62 0.59 2.01
CA ALA A 34 -11.65 -0.28 1.45
C ALA A 34 -11.38 -0.72 0.00
N ASN A 35 -10.73 0.13 -0.80
CA ASN A 35 -10.59 -0.06 -2.25
C ASN A 35 -9.14 -0.35 -2.71
N VAL A 36 -8.15 -0.21 -1.82
CA VAL A 36 -6.73 -0.22 -2.20
C VAL A 36 -6.32 -1.46 -2.98
N PHE A 37 -6.83 -2.65 -2.64
CA PHE A 37 -6.47 -3.88 -3.34
C PHE A 37 -6.90 -3.85 -4.82
N ASP A 38 -8.09 -3.37 -5.13
CA ASP A 38 -8.60 -3.33 -6.50
C ASP A 38 -7.81 -2.31 -7.33
N VAL A 39 -7.43 -1.18 -6.71
CA VAL A 39 -6.56 -0.17 -7.33
C VAL A 39 -5.13 -0.72 -7.54
N MET A 40 -4.61 -1.53 -6.59
CA MET A 40 -3.31 -2.20 -6.75
C MET A 40 -3.31 -3.15 -7.95
N VAL A 41 -4.40 -3.87 -8.20
CA VAL A 41 -4.52 -4.75 -9.37
C VAL A 41 -4.45 -3.95 -10.67
N GLN A 42 -5.12 -2.80 -10.73
CA GLN A 42 -5.04 -1.89 -11.88
C GLN A 42 -3.62 -1.34 -12.07
N LEU A 43 -3.01 -0.82 -11.00
CA LEU A 43 -1.63 -0.32 -11.00
C LEU A 43 -0.64 -1.39 -11.46
N TYR A 44 -0.79 -2.63 -11.01
CA TYR A 44 0.09 -3.72 -11.41
C TYR A 44 -0.08 -4.11 -12.88
N GLY A 45 -1.27 -3.89 -13.44
CA GLY A 45 -1.59 -4.08 -14.85
C GLY A 45 -1.02 -3.01 -15.78
N GLU A 46 -0.56 -1.86 -15.25
CA GLU A 46 0.02 -0.79 -16.06
C GLU A 46 1.31 -1.25 -16.77
N PRO A 47 1.57 -0.76 -18.00
CA PRO A 47 2.72 -1.18 -18.79
C PRO A 47 4.05 -1.09 -18.04
N GLY A 48 4.70 -2.24 -17.88
CA GLY A 48 6.01 -2.37 -17.25
C GLY A 48 6.01 -2.47 -15.73
N ILE A 49 4.95 -2.07 -15.01
CA ILE A 49 4.94 -2.09 -13.53
C ILE A 49 5.21 -3.48 -12.97
N ALA A 50 4.53 -4.51 -13.50
CA ALA A 50 4.77 -5.89 -13.11
C ALA A 50 6.24 -6.33 -13.30
N SER A 51 6.85 -5.96 -14.44
CA SER A 51 8.26 -6.31 -14.72
C SER A 51 9.21 -5.70 -13.70
N TRP A 52 9.04 -4.42 -13.39
CA TRP A 52 9.88 -3.72 -12.42
C TRP A 52 9.70 -4.26 -11.00
N CYS A 53 8.45 -4.54 -10.60
CA CYS A 53 8.17 -5.14 -9.30
C CYS A 53 8.81 -6.52 -9.16
N LEU A 54 8.75 -7.35 -10.21
CA LEU A 54 9.39 -8.67 -10.22
C LEU A 54 10.92 -8.57 -10.19
N GLU A 55 11.52 -7.63 -10.92
CA GLU A 55 12.96 -7.40 -10.87
C GLU A 55 13.41 -7.00 -9.46
N ALA A 56 12.68 -6.08 -8.83
CA ALA A 56 12.96 -5.61 -7.47
C ALA A 56 12.73 -6.72 -6.44
N GLN A 57 11.68 -7.53 -6.59
CA GLN A 57 11.42 -8.70 -5.74
C GLN A 57 12.56 -9.72 -5.83
N ASN A 58 13.01 -10.04 -7.03
CA ASN A 58 14.04 -11.07 -7.24
C ASN A 58 15.44 -10.58 -6.81
N SER A 59 15.75 -9.31 -7.03
CA SER A 59 17.09 -8.77 -6.80
C SER A 59 17.30 -8.24 -5.38
N HIS A 60 16.22 -7.78 -4.74
CA HIS A 60 16.28 -7.05 -3.46
C HIS A 60 15.25 -7.54 -2.44
N ALA A 61 14.63 -8.70 -2.69
CA ALA A 61 13.61 -9.29 -1.82
C ALA A 61 12.44 -8.34 -1.51
N VAL A 62 12.15 -7.39 -2.41
CA VAL A 62 11.03 -6.46 -2.29
C VAL A 62 9.72 -7.21 -2.09
N ASP A 63 8.94 -6.72 -1.14
CA ASP A 63 7.59 -7.12 -0.92
C ASP A 63 6.64 -6.26 -1.76
N VAL A 64 6.26 -6.81 -2.91
CA VAL A 64 5.47 -6.09 -3.92
C VAL A 64 4.13 -5.61 -3.36
N PRO A 65 3.35 -6.40 -2.58
CA PRO A 65 2.12 -5.92 -1.97
C PRO A 65 2.33 -4.69 -1.08
N SER A 66 3.33 -4.70 -0.20
CA SER A 66 3.63 -3.55 0.67
C SER A 66 4.10 -2.34 -0.14
N LEU A 67 4.98 -2.52 -1.13
CA LEU A 67 5.46 -1.43 -1.99
C LEU A 67 4.31 -0.74 -2.74
N LEU A 68 3.41 -1.50 -3.35
CA LEU A 68 2.28 -0.96 -4.10
C LEU A 68 1.27 -0.27 -3.17
N PHE A 69 1.01 -0.83 -1.99
CA PHE A 69 0.17 -0.19 -0.97
C PHE A 69 0.71 1.18 -0.59
N PHE A 70 1.99 1.27 -0.23
CA PHE A 70 2.62 2.54 0.15
C PHE A 70 2.69 3.54 -1.00
N ALA A 71 2.92 3.09 -2.23
CA ALA A 71 2.94 3.98 -3.40
C ALA A 71 1.55 4.57 -3.70
N LEU A 72 0.48 3.81 -3.49
CA LEU A 72 -0.89 4.31 -3.63
C LEU A 72 -1.28 5.23 -2.47
N ALA A 73 -0.87 4.90 -1.24
CA ALA A 73 -1.06 5.77 -0.08
C ALA A 73 -0.37 7.14 -0.30
N ASP A 74 0.87 7.14 -0.79
CA ASP A 74 1.58 8.36 -1.20
C ASP A 74 0.84 9.15 -2.28
N SER A 75 0.28 8.45 -3.27
CA SER A 75 -0.48 9.08 -4.36
C SER A 75 -1.81 9.68 -3.88
N ASP A 76 -2.42 9.09 -2.86
CA ASP A 76 -3.58 9.63 -2.16
C ASP A 76 -3.20 10.56 -1.01
N GLY A 77 -1.95 11.01 -0.94
CA GLY A 77 -1.51 12.03 0.02
C GLY A 77 -1.56 11.58 1.49
N HIS A 78 -1.63 10.28 1.75
CA HIS A 78 -1.48 9.74 3.09
C HIS A 78 -0.02 9.72 3.52
N GLY A 79 0.20 9.86 4.82
CA GLY A 79 1.48 9.71 5.48
C GLY A 79 1.36 8.88 6.74
N ALA A 80 2.50 8.59 7.36
CA ALA A 80 2.60 7.81 8.59
C ALA A 80 3.78 8.32 9.41
N ASP A 81 3.69 8.34 10.73
CA ASP A 81 4.86 8.61 11.56
C ASP A 81 5.85 7.42 11.55
N ASP A 82 7.02 7.57 12.19
CA ASP A 82 8.03 6.51 12.23
C ASP A 82 7.57 5.27 13.01
N GLY A 83 6.79 5.47 14.07
CA GLY A 83 6.27 4.36 14.88
C GLY A 83 5.23 3.55 14.13
N GLU A 84 4.34 4.21 13.38
CA GLU A 84 3.36 3.56 12.51
C GLU A 84 4.03 2.83 11.36
N MET A 85 4.97 3.47 10.66
CA MET A 85 5.71 2.82 9.59
C MET A 85 6.37 1.53 10.08
N GLN A 86 7.04 1.58 11.24
CA GLN A 86 7.66 0.40 11.83
C GLN A 86 6.64 -0.71 12.13
N ARG A 87 5.50 -0.37 12.76
CA ARG A 87 4.43 -1.34 13.06
C ARG A 87 3.86 -2.01 11.80
N LEU A 88 3.61 -1.22 10.75
CA LEU A 88 3.08 -1.73 9.48
C LEU A 88 4.07 -2.70 8.83
N LEU A 89 5.36 -2.32 8.79
CA LEU A 89 6.42 -3.15 8.21
C LEU A 89 6.65 -4.44 9.00
N GLU A 90 6.63 -4.38 10.34
CA GLU A 90 6.77 -5.58 11.19
C GLU A 90 5.63 -6.57 10.94
N ARG A 91 4.38 -6.09 10.94
CA ARG A 91 3.20 -6.94 10.77
C ARG A 91 3.08 -7.51 9.37
N ALA A 92 3.38 -6.72 8.34
CA ALA A 92 3.47 -7.20 6.97
C ALA A 92 4.60 -8.21 6.82
N GLY A 93 5.77 -7.95 7.41
CA GLY A 93 6.93 -8.83 7.40
C GLY A 93 6.65 -10.19 8.06
N GLU A 94 6.01 -10.18 9.23
CA GLU A 94 5.61 -11.41 9.93
C GLU A 94 4.68 -12.25 9.06
N TRP A 95 3.58 -11.67 8.56
CA TRP A 95 2.63 -12.38 7.68
C TRP A 95 3.31 -12.93 6.42
N ARG A 96 4.12 -12.10 5.77
CA ARG A 96 4.88 -12.46 4.57
C ARG A 96 5.79 -13.66 4.84
N SER A 97 6.48 -13.67 5.98
CA SER A 97 7.39 -14.76 6.36
C SER A 97 6.68 -16.09 6.63
N LEU A 98 5.48 -16.03 7.25
CA LEU A 98 4.73 -17.21 7.65
C LEU A 98 3.89 -17.82 6.52
N PHE A 99 3.39 -16.99 5.60
CA PHE A 99 2.41 -17.45 4.60
C PHE A 99 2.87 -17.21 3.17
N VAL A 100 3.27 -15.98 2.81
CA VAL A 100 3.57 -15.62 1.42
C VAL A 100 4.86 -16.28 0.92
N LEU A 101 5.97 -16.16 1.66
CA LEU A 101 7.25 -16.73 1.25
C LEU A 101 7.22 -18.27 1.16
N PRO A 102 6.61 -19.01 2.11
CA PRO A 102 6.46 -20.45 1.97
C PRO A 102 5.64 -20.86 0.73
N LEU A 103 4.50 -20.20 0.48
CA LEU A 103 3.67 -20.48 -0.71
C LEU A 103 4.42 -20.16 -2.01
N ARG A 104 5.14 -19.03 -2.04
CA ARG A 104 6.00 -18.64 -3.16
C ARG A 104 7.11 -19.65 -3.41
N HIS A 105 7.75 -20.13 -2.33
CA HIS A 105 8.77 -21.17 -2.43
C HIS A 105 8.19 -22.45 -3.06
N LEU A 106 7.05 -22.94 -2.56
CA LEU A 106 6.37 -24.11 -3.13
C LEU A 106 6.02 -23.90 -4.61
N ARG A 107 5.48 -22.73 -4.98
CA ARG A 107 5.16 -22.39 -6.37
C ARG A 107 6.40 -22.42 -7.26
N LEU A 108 7.50 -21.81 -6.82
CA LEU A 108 8.75 -21.77 -7.59
C LEU A 108 9.39 -23.15 -7.73
N THR A 109 9.37 -23.97 -6.68
CA THR A 109 9.86 -25.34 -6.71
C THR A 109 9.07 -26.19 -7.71
N LEU A 110 7.74 -26.10 -7.69
CA LEU A 110 6.89 -26.81 -8.66
C LEU A 110 7.02 -26.28 -10.10
N ARG A 111 7.43 -25.02 -10.27
CA ARG A 111 7.65 -24.45 -11.60
C ARG A 111 8.82 -25.14 -12.33
N GLN A 112 9.83 -25.59 -11.58
CA GLN A 112 11.06 -26.18 -12.09
C GLN A 112 10.87 -27.68 -12.39
N GLY A 113 10.30 -28.01 -13.55
CA GLY A 113 10.18 -29.41 -13.99
C GLY A 113 9.21 -29.63 -15.15
N ARG A 114 9.25 -30.84 -15.73
CA ARG A 114 8.18 -31.33 -16.60
C ARG A 114 6.99 -31.68 -15.70
N ARG A 115 5.83 -31.06 -15.93
CA ARG A 115 4.61 -31.28 -15.14
C ARG A 115 3.63 -32.16 -15.90
N ASN A 116 3.07 -33.16 -15.24
CA ASN A 116 1.86 -33.82 -15.68
C ASN A 116 0.62 -32.94 -15.36
N THR A 117 -0.56 -33.34 -15.84
CA THR A 117 -1.80 -32.55 -15.65
C THR A 117 -2.12 -32.29 -14.18
N ALA A 118 -1.97 -33.29 -13.31
CA ALA A 118 -2.26 -33.13 -11.88
C ALA A 118 -1.28 -32.16 -11.19
N GLU A 119 -0.02 -32.14 -11.60
CA GLU A 119 1.00 -31.19 -11.10
C GLU A 119 0.73 -29.75 -11.57
N ILE A 120 0.15 -29.56 -12.77
CA ILE A 120 -0.29 -28.24 -13.25
C ILE A 120 -1.48 -27.76 -12.40
N GLU A 121 -2.47 -28.61 -12.15
CA GLU A 121 -3.61 -28.26 -11.30
C GLU A 121 -3.18 -27.92 -9.87
N PHE A 122 -2.24 -28.68 -9.30
CA PHE A 122 -1.69 -28.41 -7.98
C PHE A 122 -0.90 -27.09 -7.94
N TYR A 123 -0.12 -26.80 -8.99
CA TYR A 123 0.57 -25.52 -9.14
C TYR A 123 -0.41 -24.33 -9.13
N GLU A 124 -1.52 -24.41 -9.87
CA GLU A 124 -2.52 -23.32 -9.88
C GLU A 124 -3.20 -23.16 -8.51
N LYS A 125 -3.42 -24.25 -7.76
CA LYS A 125 -3.93 -24.16 -6.37
C LYS A 125 -2.96 -23.43 -5.44
N ILE A 126 -1.66 -23.71 -5.52
CA ILE A 126 -0.65 -23.02 -4.70
C ILE A 126 -0.53 -21.56 -5.12
N LYS A 127 -0.56 -21.26 -6.42
CA LYS A 127 -0.54 -19.89 -6.93
C LYS A 127 -1.77 -19.10 -6.45
N ALA A 128 -2.95 -19.71 -6.47
CA ALA A 128 -4.17 -19.10 -5.94
C ALA A 128 -4.06 -18.84 -4.43
N ALA A 129 -3.50 -19.79 -3.67
CA ALA A 129 -3.25 -19.61 -2.25
C ALA A 129 -2.22 -18.50 -1.95
N GLU A 130 -1.14 -18.40 -2.74
CA GLU A 130 -0.17 -17.29 -2.63
C GLU A 130 -0.86 -15.95 -2.85
N LEU A 131 -1.67 -15.84 -3.91
CA LEU A 131 -2.39 -14.60 -4.22
C LEU A 131 -3.39 -14.21 -3.12
N GLU A 132 -4.11 -15.19 -2.56
CA GLU A 132 -5.01 -14.93 -1.43
C GLU A 132 -4.24 -14.50 -0.18
N ALA A 133 -3.07 -15.10 0.10
CA ALA A 133 -2.21 -14.67 1.19
C ALA A 133 -1.71 -13.23 1.01
N GLU A 134 -1.36 -12.82 -0.21
CA GLU A 134 -1.00 -11.43 -0.53
C GLU A 134 -2.20 -10.48 -0.37
N ARG A 135 -3.40 -10.87 -0.81
CA ARG A 135 -4.63 -10.10 -0.61
C ARG A 135 -4.95 -9.89 0.87
N LEU A 136 -4.80 -10.94 1.68
CA LEU A 136 -4.97 -10.84 3.14
C LEU A 136 -3.89 -9.96 3.77
N GLN A 137 -2.65 -9.98 3.26
CA GLN A 137 -1.60 -9.08 3.72
C GLN A 137 -1.99 -7.61 3.52
N VAL A 138 -2.49 -7.27 2.33
CA VAL A 138 -2.96 -5.91 2.00
C VAL A 138 -4.13 -5.50 2.89
N ARG A 139 -5.09 -6.41 3.13
CA ARG A 139 -6.20 -6.15 4.04
C ARG A 139 -5.69 -5.86 5.45
N ARG A 140 -4.77 -6.65 5.97
CA ARG A 140 -4.17 -6.42 7.30
C ARG A 140 -3.46 -5.08 7.37
N LEU A 141 -2.68 -4.74 6.35
CA LEU A 141 -2.07 -3.41 6.24
C LEU A 141 -3.11 -2.30 6.27
N ALA A 142 -4.20 -2.44 5.50
CA ALA A 142 -5.28 -1.47 5.46
C ALA A 142 -6.03 -1.33 6.80
N ASP A 143 -6.25 -2.44 7.51
CA ASP A 143 -6.89 -2.46 8.83
C ASP A 143 -6.00 -1.80 9.90
N ASP A 144 -4.68 -1.96 9.77
CA ASP A 144 -3.68 -1.40 10.70
C ASP A 144 -3.25 0.03 10.31
N PHE A 145 -3.68 0.54 9.16
CA PHE A 145 -3.37 1.89 8.65
C PHE A 145 -4.33 2.90 9.29
N LEU A 146 -3.96 3.38 10.48
CA LEU A 146 -4.83 4.15 11.35
C LEU A 146 -4.74 5.65 11.07
N PRO A 147 -5.67 6.47 11.61
CA PRO A 147 -5.62 7.91 11.48
C PRO A 147 -4.47 8.51 12.30
N LEU A 148 -3.35 8.78 11.65
CA LEU A 148 -2.24 9.55 12.20
C LEU A 148 -1.69 10.51 11.13
N GLU A 149 -1.33 11.71 11.56
CA GLU A 149 -0.58 12.67 10.75
C GLU A 149 0.89 12.25 10.71
N GLY A 150 1.50 12.31 9.52
CA GLY A 150 2.90 11.97 9.37
C GLY A 150 3.44 12.30 7.98
N PRO A 151 4.77 12.24 7.80
CA PRO A 151 5.36 12.46 6.49
C PRO A 151 4.90 11.37 5.50
N GLY A 152 4.63 11.80 4.27
CA GLY A 152 4.48 10.90 3.12
C GLY A 152 5.83 10.34 2.66
N GLY A 153 5.88 9.85 1.42
CA GLY A 153 7.06 9.14 0.90
C GLY A 153 7.19 7.74 1.47
N LEU A 154 6.07 7.11 1.82
CA LEU A 154 5.99 5.79 2.42
C LEU A 154 6.68 4.73 1.56
N ALA A 155 6.53 4.79 0.23
CA ALA A 155 7.21 3.85 -0.66
C ALA A 155 8.74 4.03 -0.63
N ALA A 156 9.22 5.28 -0.51
CA ALA A 156 10.65 5.56 -0.41
C ALA A 156 11.21 5.06 0.94
N ARG A 157 10.54 5.39 2.04
CA ARG A 157 10.90 4.95 3.40
C ARG A 157 10.93 3.42 3.52
N TYR A 158 9.99 2.74 2.86
CA TYR A 158 10.00 1.28 2.77
C TYR A 158 11.26 0.76 2.05
N LEU A 159 11.57 1.30 0.86
CA LEU A 159 12.75 0.88 0.09
C LEU A 159 14.07 1.18 0.81
N GLU A 160 14.14 2.28 1.55
CA GLU A 160 15.26 2.61 2.43
C GLU A 160 15.42 1.57 3.56
N THR A 161 14.31 1.14 4.18
CA THR A 161 14.32 0.14 5.26
C THR A 161 14.93 -1.20 4.81
N ILE A 162 14.68 -1.60 3.56
CA ILE A 162 15.27 -2.80 2.96
C ILE A 162 16.61 -2.55 2.25
N SER A 163 17.18 -1.34 2.39
CA SER A 163 18.46 -0.94 1.82
C SER A 163 18.54 -1.10 0.29
N MET A 164 17.45 -0.82 -0.43
CA MET A 164 17.47 -0.84 -1.90
C MET A 164 18.34 0.31 -2.44
N PRO A 165 19.32 0.04 -3.31
CA PRO A 165 20.30 1.05 -3.72
C PRO A 165 19.75 2.06 -4.72
N GLU A 166 20.26 3.29 -4.67
CA GLU A 166 20.09 4.27 -5.74
C GLU A 166 20.99 3.97 -6.97
N PRO A 167 20.59 4.36 -8.20
CA PRO A 167 19.36 5.08 -8.57
C PRO A 167 18.12 4.17 -8.73
N LYS A 168 18.21 2.88 -8.37
CA LYS A 168 17.15 1.90 -8.65
C LYS A 168 15.90 2.18 -7.83
N ALA A 169 16.04 2.50 -6.55
CA ALA A 169 14.92 2.85 -5.68
C ALA A 169 14.17 4.09 -6.21
N GLY A 170 14.88 5.19 -6.47
CA GLY A 170 14.29 6.40 -7.05
C GLY A 170 13.61 6.18 -8.39
N ALA A 171 14.20 5.39 -9.29
CA ALA A 171 13.59 5.05 -10.58
C ALA A 171 12.30 4.23 -10.44
N LEU A 172 12.25 3.28 -9.50
CA LEU A 172 11.06 2.49 -9.21
C LEU A 172 9.94 3.36 -8.62
N ILE A 173 10.26 4.20 -7.63
CA ILE A 173 9.31 5.16 -7.02
C ILE A 173 8.76 6.11 -8.07
N GLY A 174 9.62 6.67 -8.94
CA GLY A 174 9.20 7.59 -9.99
C GLY A 174 8.18 6.98 -10.95
N ARG A 175 8.39 5.72 -11.35
CA ARG A 175 7.46 4.97 -12.20
C ARG A 175 6.16 4.65 -11.49
N LEU A 176 6.23 4.15 -10.26
CA LEU A 176 5.05 3.85 -9.46
C LEU A 176 4.19 5.10 -9.24
N ARG A 177 4.81 6.25 -8.94
CA ARG A 177 4.11 7.53 -8.79
C ARG A 177 3.42 7.96 -10.09
N ALA A 178 4.10 7.82 -11.23
CA ALA A 178 3.53 8.19 -12.53
C ALA A 178 2.32 7.30 -12.89
N ALA A 179 2.45 5.99 -12.69
CA ALA A 179 1.38 5.03 -12.96
C ALA A 179 0.21 5.16 -11.97
N ALA A 180 0.49 5.34 -10.67
CA ALA A 180 -0.54 5.54 -9.64
C ALA A 180 -1.41 6.78 -9.96
N LYS A 181 -0.80 7.89 -10.39
CA LYS A 181 -1.54 9.07 -10.83
C LYS A 181 -2.45 8.77 -12.03
N ALA A 182 -1.99 7.99 -13.00
CA ALA A 182 -2.80 7.62 -14.16
C ALA A 182 -4.03 6.78 -13.76
N VAL A 183 -3.84 5.81 -12.85
CA VAL A 183 -4.91 4.95 -12.33
C VAL A 183 -5.91 5.74 -11.50
N CYS A 184 -5.46 6.61 -10.57
CA CYS A 184 -6.35 7.43 -9.75
C CYS A 184 -7.15 8.47 -10.58
N CYS A 185 -6.57 9.01 -11.65
CA CYS A 185 -7.26 9.94 -12.56
C CYS A 185 -8.20 9.25 -13.56
N GLY A 186 -8.04 7.95 -13.81
CA GLY A 186 -8.81 7.17 -14.77
C GLY A 186 -10.08 6.52 -14.22
N LEU A 187 -10.32 6.61 -12.90
CA LEU A 187 -11.53 6.09 -12.28
C LEU A 187 -12.72 7.02 -12.62
N PRO A 188 -13.76 6.57 -13.35
CA PRO A 188 -15.03 7.26 -13.28
C PRO A 188 -15.47 7.24 -11.82
N HIS A 189 -15.81 8.41 -11.26
CA HIS A 189 -16.59 8.46 -10.04
C HIS A 189 -17.84 7.62 -10.30
N HIS A 190 -17.88 6.40 -9.77
CA HIS A 190 -19.10 5.62 -9.74
C HIS A 190 -20.05 6.39 -8.83
N ALA A 191 -20.83 7.27 -9.47
CA ALA A 191 -22.01 7.85 -8.89
C ALA A 191 -22.92 6.71 -8.43
N HIS A 192 -23.45 6.90 -7.23
CA HIS A 192 -24.43 6.08 -6.52
C HIS A 192 -25.50 5.43 -7.41
#